data_AF-A0A7C7UL53-F1
#
_entry.id   AF-A0A7C7UL53-F1
#
_cell.length_a   1.000
_cell.length_b   1.000
_cell.length_c   1.000
_cell.angle_alpha   90.00
_cell.angle_beta   90.00
_cell.angle_gamma   90.00
#
_symmetry.space_group_name_H-M   'P 1'
#
loop_
_entity.id
_entity.type
_entity.pdbx_description
1 polymer ?
#
loop_
_entity_poly.entity_id
_entity_poly.type
_entity_poly.pdbx_seq_one_letter_code
_entity_poly.pdbx_strand_id
1 'polypeptide(L)' 'MREIMNHRPGKIFLLVLLLATLSLLATTPFLTIPVVLVGWITLPFAAGIAFILVWLMAYLIYFFRYWPFR' A
#
# COMPACT_ATOMS: atom_id res chain seq x y z
N MET A 1 -14.61 -6.09 -18.13
CA MET A 1 -14.43 -4.92 -17.23
C MET A 1 -15.64 -4.63 -16.33
N ARG A 2 -16.87 -5.02 -16.68
CA ARG A 2 -18.06 -4.82 -15.82
C ARG A 2 -18.09 -5.75 -14.60
N GLU A 3 -17.59 -7.00 -14.67
CA GLU A 3 -17.48 -7.86 -13.48
C GLU A 3 -16.46 -7.33 -12.45
N ILE A 4 -15.37 -6.73 -12.90
CA ILE A 4 -14.40 -6.05 -12.01
C ILE A 4 -15.10 -5.00 -11.13
N MET A 5 -16.11 -4.32 -11.69
CA MET A 5 -16.88 -3.34 -10.92
C MET A 5 -17.79 -3.96 -9.85
N ASN A 6 -18.13 -5.24 -9.96
CA ASN A 6 -18.98 -5.93 -8.98
C ASN A 6 -18.18 -6.70 -7.92
N HIS A 7 -16.86 -6.83 -8.06
CA HIS A 7 -16.06 -7.54 -7.09
C HIS A 7 -15.73 -6.69 -5.85
N ARG A 8 -16.73 -6.61 -4.96
CA ARG A 8 -16.67 -5.87 -3.68
C ARG A 8 -15.46 -6.24 -2.81
N PRO A 9 -15.08 -7.52 -2.59
CA PRO A 9 -13.99 -7.84 -1.66
C PRO A 9 -12.61 -7.41 -2.17
N GLY A 10 -12.31 -7.61 -3.46
CA GLY A 10 -11.05 -7.15 -4.05
C GLY A 10 -10.90 -5.63 -4.04
N LYS A 11 -12.01 -4.91 -4.24
CA LYS A 11 -12.03 -3.44 -4.14
C LYS A 11 -11.81 -2.95 -2.72
N ILE A 12 -12.46 -3.57 -1.73
CA ILE A 12 -12.28 -3.20 -0.32
C ILE A 12 -10.82 -3.43 0.08
N PHE A 13 -10.23 -4.55 -0.31
CA PHE A 13 -8.82 -4.82 -0.05
C PHE A 13 -7.90 -3.77 -0.70
N LEU A 14 -8.08 -3.48 -1.99
CA LEU A 14 -7.30 -2.46 -2.69
C LEU A 14 -7.47 -1.06 -2.08
N LEU A 15 -8.69 -0.72 -1.66
CA LEU A 15 -8.99 0.57 -1.04
C LEU A 15 -8.32 0.67 0.34
N VAL A 16 -8.41 -0.38 1.17
CA VAL A 16 -7.72 -0.44 2.47
C VAL A 16 -6.22 -0.36 2.31
N LEU A 17 -5.66 -1.08 1.32
CA LEU A 17 -4.22 -1.06 1.04
C LEU A 17 -3.75 0.33 0.56
N LEU A 18 -4.54 0.97 -0.30
CA LEU A 18 -4.28 2.34 -0.75
C LEU A 18 -4.37 3.34 0.40
N LEU A 19 -5.40 3.25 1.25
CA LEU A 19 -5.53 4.10 2.44
C LEU A 19 -4.36 3.88 3.40
N ALA A 20 -3.96 2.63 3.66
CA ALA A 20 -2.79 2.32 4.49
C ALA A 20 -1.51 2.96 3.93
N THR A 21 -1.32 2.91 2.61
CA THR A 21 -0.20 3.58 1.93
C THR A 21 -0.25 5.09 2.14
N LEU A 22 -1.41 5.72 1.94
CA LEU A 22 -1.57 7.16 2.09
C LEU A 22 -1.39 7.63 3.54
N SER A 23 -1.92 6.89 4.52
CA SER A 23 -1.74 7.20 5.95
C SER A 23 -0.28 7.13 6.37
N LEU A 24 0.48 6.17 5.84
CA LEU A 24 1.93 6.07 6.07
C LEU A 24 2.70 7.21 5.39
N LEU A 25 2.35 7.58 4.17
CA LEU A 25 2.97 8.73 3.51
C LEU A 25 2.64 10.04 4.24
N ALA A 26 1.41 10.22 4.70
CA ALA A 26 0.99 11.39 5.48
C ALA A 26 1.69 11.49 6.84
N THR A 27 2.19 10.38 7.38
CA THR A 27 2.96 10.38 8.64
C THR A 27 4.46 10.66 8.46
N THR A 28 4.97 10.65 7.23
CA THR A 28 6.38 10.98 6.93
C THR A 28 6.86 12.36 7.42
N PRO A 29 6.06 13.45 7.40
CA PRO A 29 6.51 14.76 7.88
C PRO A 29 6.65 14.84 9.40
N PHE A 30 6.06 13.90 10.15
CA PHE A 30 6.19 13.84 11.61
C PHE A 30 7.48 13.13 12.04
N LEU A 31 8.20 12.50 11.10
CA LEU A 31 9.45 11.77 11.35
C LEU A 31 10.71 12.61 11.07
N THR A 32 10.58 13.85 10.60
CA THR A 32 11.69 14.75 10.24
C THR A 32 12.36 15.43 11.43
N ILE A 33 11.97 15.10 12.68
CA ILE A 33 12.71 15.54 13.87
C ILE A 33 14.12 14.90 13.78
N PRO A 34 15.22 15.70 13.86
CA PRO A 34 16.57 15.26 13.50
C PRO A 34 17.11 14.08 14.32
N VAL A 35 16.49 13.75 15.45
CA VAL A 35 16.85 12.61 16.32
C VAL A 35 16.39 11.26 15.74
N VAL A 36 15.40 11.24 14.85
CA VAL A 36 14.76 10.00 14.34
C VAL A 36 15.34 9.54 12.99
N LEU A 37 16.02 10.42 12.25
CA LEU A 37 16.50 10.14 10.88
C LEU A 37 17.64 9.10 10.81
N VAL A 38 18.30 8.78 11.93
CA VAL A 38 19.37 7.76 12.01
C VAL A 38 19.04 6.66 13.04
N GLY A 39 17.81 6.66 13.56
CA GLY A 39 17.38 5.74 14.62
C GLY A 39 16.81 4.42 14.10
N TRP A 40 16.81 3.40 14.96
CA TRP A 40 16.18 2.09 14.72
C TRP A 40 14.68 2.14 14.34
N ILE A 41 14.01 3.29 14.46
CA ILE A 41 12.58 3.48 14.16
C ILE A 41 12.33 3.84 12.68
N THR A 42 13.25 4.56 12.02
CA THR A 42 13.09 4.96 10.61
C THR A 42 13.25 3.79 9.65
N LEU A 43 14.09 2.81 9.98
CA LEU A 43 14.31 1.62 9.14
C LEU A 43 13.07 0.71 9.04
N PRO A 44 12.40 0.29 10.13
CA PRO A 44 11.14 -0.43 10.08
C PRO A 44 10.03 0.35 9.38
N PHE A 45 9.99 1.67 9.55
CA PHE A 45 9.00 2.53 8.90
C PHE A 45 9.21 2.57 7.38
N ALA A 46 10.45 2.79 6.93
CA ALA A 46 10.80 2.75 5.51
C ALA A 46 10.57 1.36 4.90
N ALA A 47 10.91 0.28 5.62
CA ALA A 47 10.64 -1.09 5.22
C ALA A 47 9.13 -1.38 5.12
N GLY A 48 8.32 -0.86 6.05
CA GLY A 48 6.87 -0.98 6.02
C GLY A 48 6.25 -0.27 4.82
N ILE A 49 6.72 0.94 4.49
CA ILE A 49 6.30 1.66 3.28
C ILE A 49 6.66 0.87 2.02
N ALA A 50 7.91 0.42 1.91
CA ALA A 50 8.37 -0.36 0.76
C ALA A 50 7.57 -1.66 0.60
N PHE A 51 7.32 -2.37 1.70
CA PHE A 51 6.51 -3.60 1.72
C PHE A 51 5.09 -3.35 1.21
N ILE A 52 4.42 -2.30 1.71
CA ILE A 52 3.04 -1.97 1.31
C ILE A 52 2.97 -1.55 -0.17
N LEU A 53 3.95 -0.79 -0.66
CA LEU A 53 4.01 -0.41 -2.08
C LEU A 53 4.22 -1.61 -2.99
N VAL A 54 5.11 -2.54 -2.62
CA VAL A 54 5.32 -3.79 -3.36
C VAL A 54 4.04 -4.61 -3.39
N TRP A 55 3.35 -4.73 -2.25
CA TRP A 55 2.07 -5.44 -2.18
C TRP A 55 0.97 -4.78 -3.01
N LEU A 56 0.89 -3.45 -3.00
CA LEU A 56 -0.06 -2.70 -3.81
C LEU A 56 0.17 -2.95 -5.30
N MET A 57 1.42 -2.89 -5.75
CA MET A 57 1.78 -3.18 -7.15
C MET A 57 1.48 -4.64 -7.52
N ALA A 58 1.88 -5.60 -6.68
CA ALA A 58 1.60 -7.01 -6.90
C ALA A 58 0.08 -7.28 -7.00
N TYR A 59 -0.72 -6.64 -6.14
CA TYR A 59 -2.17 -6.78 -6.18
C TYR A 59 -2.81 -6.13 -7.39
N LEU A 60 -2.35 -4.95 -7.80
CA LEU A 60 -2.83 -4.33 -9.04
C LEU A 60 -2.52 -5.23 -10.24
N ILE A 61 -1.30 -5.76 -10.33
CA ILE A 61 -0.92 -6.69 -11.41
C ILE A 61 -1.77 -7.94 -11.36
N TYR A 62 -1.93 -8.58 -10.19
CA TYR A 62 -2.79 -9.75 -10.04
C TYR A 62 -4.23 -9.47 -10.49
N PHE A 63 -4.79 -8.37 -10.01
CA PHE A 63 -6.17 -7.98 -10.26
C PHE A 63 -6.43 -7.60 -11.73
N PHE A 64 -5.48 -6.97 -12.41
CA PHE A 64 -5.63 -6.58 -13.83
C PHE A 64 -5.15 -7.64 -14.83
N ARG A 65 -4.14 -8.44 -14.49
CA ARG A 65 -3.45 -9.34 -15.43
C ARG A 65 -3.86 -10.80 -15.28
N TYR A 66 -4.02 -11.28 -14.05
CA TYR A 66 -4.19 -12.71 -13.75
C TYR A 66 -5.59 -13.07 -13.27
N TRP A 67 -6.47 -12.09 -13.10
CA TRP A 67 -7.82 -12.35 -12.63
C TRP A 67 -8.57 -13.26 -13.62
N PRO A 68 -9.02 -14.45 -13.18
CA PRO A 68 -9.48 -15.52 -14.07
C PRO A 68 -10.87 -15.28 -14.68
N PHE A 69 -11.59 -14.26 -14.22
CA PHE A 69 -12.89 -13.90 -14.77
C PHE A 69 -12.69 -12.86 -15.88
N ARG A 70 -12.70 -13.32 -17.14
CA ARG A 70 -12.93 -12.46 -18.31
C ARG A 70 -14.33 -11.89 -18.28
#